data_AF-A0A0C9WSH3-F1
#
_entry.id   AF-A0A0C9WSH3-F1
#
_cell.length_a   1.000
_cell.length_b   1.000
_cell.length_c   1.000
_cell.angle_alpha   90.00
_cell.angle_beta   90.00
_cell.angle_gamma   90.00
#
_symmetry.space_group_name_H-M   'P 1'
#
loop_
_entity.id
_entity.type
_entity.pdbx_description
1 polymer ?
#
loop_
_entity_poly.entity_id
_entity_poly.type
_entity_poly.pdbx_seq_one_letter_code
_entity_poly.pdbx_strand_id
1 'polypeptide(L)'
;NFIPKLQNHLLGRLMGREFDGDTHEEFTDDDRNSIRFIGGRIYSTQTCKIYYTTYDLQRQCDTINPLAHPDIMLRSPVVEEGAEPYWYARVIGVYHANIWAENAAIPGGRNSRRMDFLLVRWFGDEPGYCSGFRRARLPKIGFVESTDEFAFSFVDPANVIRGCHLIPAFNAGRSANLLPHPHSIARCLNPEDVDDWLNFYVNM
;
A
#
# COMPACT_ATOMS: atom_id res chain seq x y z
N ASN A 1 -4.85 3.54 14.05
CA ASN A 1 -6.29 3.86 13.84
C ASN A 1 -6.74 3.51 12.43
N PHE A 2 -7.56 2.46 12.26
CA PHE A 2 -7.97 1.96 10.93
C PHE A 2 -9.07 2.80 10.27
N ILE A 3 -10.18 3.05 10.97
CA ILE A 3 -11.38 3.70 10.39
C ILE A 3 -11.12 5.16 9.95
N PRO A 4 -10.47 6.04 10.74
CA PRO A 4 -10.20 7.40 10.30
C PRO A 4 -9.30 7.45 9.05
N LYS A 5 -8.26 6.61 9.00
CA LYS A 5 -7.39 6.48 7.82
C LYS A 5 -8.15 6.03 6.59
N LEU A 6 -9.06 5.05 6.76
CA LEU A 6 -9.90 4.59 5.65
C LEU A 6 -10.82 5.72 5.15
N GLN A 7 -11.45 6.46 6.05
CA GLN A 7 -12.31 7.58 5.68
C GLN A 7 -11.51 8.67 4.95
N ASN A 8 -10.31 9.03 5.44
CA ASN A 8 -9.44 10.00 4.79
C ASN A 8 -9.06 9.56 3.37
N HIS A 9 -8.64 8.30 3.21
CA HIS A 9 -8.30 7.73 1.90
C HIS A 9 -9.50 7.76 0.93
N LEU A 10 -10.69 7.37 1.40
CA LEU A 10 -11.91 7.37 0.57
C LEU A 10 -12.35 8.80 0.21
N LEU A 11 -12.25 9.76 1.14
CA LEU A 11 -12.55 11.18 0.87
C LEU A 11 -11.60 11.76 -0.16
N GLY A 12 -10.29 11.57 0.01
CA GLY A 12 -9.27 12.07 -0.92
C GLY A 12 -9.56 11.60 -2.35
N ARG A 13 -9.87 10.31 -2.51
CA ARG A 13 -10.28 9.72 -3.79
C ARG A 13 -11.60 10.26 -4.32
N LEU A 14 -12.62 10.43 -3.48
CA LEU A 14 -13.91 11.00 -3.91
C LEU A 14 -13.78 12.46 -4.37
N MET A 15 -12.85 13.21 -3.80
CA MET A 15 -12.52 14.58 -4.21
C MET A 15 -11.56 14.65 -5.40
N GLY A 16 -11.04 13.52 -5.89
CA GLY A 16 -10.09 13.47 -7.01
C GLY A 16 -8.70 14.01 -6.66
N ARG A 17 -8.29 13.94 -5.38
CA ARG A 17 -6.92 14.28 -4.97
C ARG A 17 -5.92 13.26 -5.54
N GLU A 18 -4.75 13.73 -5.92
CA GLU A 18 -3.65 12.85 -6.31
C GLU A 18 -3.12 12.08 -5.09
N PHE A 19 -2.50 10.94 -5.35
CA PHE A 19 -1.90 10.13 -4.29
C PHE A 19 -0.58 10.73 -3.82
N ASP A 20 -0.54 11.09 -2.54
CA ASP A 20 0.59 11.71 -1.84
C ASP A 20 1.17 10.77 -0.75
N GLY A 21 0.84 9.47 -0.80
CA GLY A 21 1.17 8.54 0.28
C GLY A 21 0.15 8.49 1.42
N ASP A 22 -1.10 8.91 1.16
CA ASP A 22 -2.14 9.13 2.18
C ASP A 22 -1.71 10.20 3.23
N THR A 23 -0.87 11.16 2.83
CA THR A 23 -0.55 12.37 3.62
C THR A 23 -1.57 13.48 3.38
N HIS A 24 -2.82 13.09 3.09
CA HIS A 24 -3.90 14.04 2.89
C HIS A 24 -4.03 14.95 4.12
N GLU A 25 -4.00 16.27 3.88
CA GLU A 25 -4.31 17.30 4.86
C GLU A 25 -5.49 16.86 5.74
N GLU A 26 -5.31 16.94 7.06
CA GLU A 26 -6.22 16.31 8.03
C GLU A 26 -7.67 16.69 7.77
N PHE A 27 -8.44 15.75 7.19
CA PHE A 27 -9.88 15.89 7.12
C PHE A 27 -10.46 16.03 8.51
N THR A 28 -11.37 16.98 8.67
CA THR A 28 -12.08 17.20 9.93
C THR A 28 -12.99 16.02 10.25
N ASP A 29 -13.41 15.89 11.50
CA ASP A 29 -14.36 14.84 11.87
C ASP A 29 -15.72 15.02 11.16
N ASP A 30 -16.11 16.24 10.86
CA ASP A 30 -17.32 16.53 10.06
C ASP A 30 -17.19 16.02 8.62
N ASP A 31 -16.01 16.19 8.00
CA ASP A 31 -15.72 15.61 6.68
C ASP A 31 -15.81 14.08 6.71
N ARG A 32 -15.20 13.44 7.71
CA ARG A 32 -15.24 11.97 7.88
C ARG A 32 -16.66 11.47 8.11
N ASN A 33 -17.47 12.23 8.85
CA ASN A 33 -18.87 11.93 9.11
C ASN A 33 -19.76 12.09 7.87
N SER A 34 -19.28 12.72 6.80
CA SER A 34 -20.00 12.83 5.52
C SER A 34 -20.04 11.52 4.73
N ILE A 35 -19.10 10.58 4.97
CA ILE A 35 -19.07 9.28 4.30
C ILE A 35 -20.13 8.35 4.92
N ARG A 36 -20.84 7.64 4.04
CA ARG A 36 -21.76 6.56 4.40
C ARG A 36 -21.40 5.28 3.67
N PHE A 37 -21.09 4.24 4.45
CA PHE A 37 -20.96 2.87 3.98
C PHE A 37 -22.35 2.27 3.81
N ILE A 38 -22.69 1.84 2.60
CA ILE A 38 -23.99 1.27 2.30
C ILE A 38 -24.12 -0.08 3.03
N GLY A 39 -25.15 -0.18 3.87
CA GLY A 39 -25.36 -1.34 4.73
C GLY A 39 -24.34 -1.46 5.88
N GLY A 40 -23.48 -0.46 6.11
CA GLY A 40 -22.46 -0.48 7.16
C GLY A 40 -21.43 -1.59 6.99
N ARG A 41 -21.13 -1.99 5.74
CA ARG A 41 -20.30 -3.16 5.43
C ARG A 41 -19.07 -2.79 4.61
N ILE A 42 -17.96 -3.43 4.97
CA ILE A 42 -16.75 -3.54 4.17
C ILE A 42 -16.59 -5.02 3.84
N TYR A 43 -16.31 -5.33 2.58
CA TYR A 43 -16.15 -6.68 2.09
C TYR A 43 -14.67 -6.97 1.89
N SER A 44 -14.19 -8.07 2.47
CA SER A 44 -12.85 -8.60 2.20
C SER A 44 -12.89 -9.50 0.97
N THR A 45 -11.86 -9.40 0.14
CA THR A 45 -11.67 -10.19 -1.07
C THR A 45 -10.29 -10.84 -1.04
N GLN A 46 -10.15 -11.99 -1.71
CA GLN A 46 -8.91 -12.77 -1.64
C GLN A 46 -7.83 -12.26 -2.60
N THR A 47 -8.22 -11.67 -3.73
CA THR A 47 -7.27 -11.30 -4.78
C THR A 47 -7.65 -9.97 -5.43
N CYS A 48 -6.64 -9.26 -5.91
CA CYS A 48 -6.76 -8.08 -6.75
C CYS A 48 -6.01 -8.33 -8.06
N LYS A 49 -6.59 -7.95 -9.21
CA LYS A 49 -5.92 -8.04 -10.51
C LYS A 49 -5.49 -6.67 -10.98
N ILE A 50 -4.20 -6.49 -11.23
CA ILE A 50 -3.63 -5.25 -11.76
C ILE A 50 -3.23 -5.51 -13.20
N TYR A 51 -3.74 -4.69 -14.12
CA TYR A 51 -3.37 -4.76 -15.54
C TYR A 51 -2.32 -3.70 -15.84
N TYR A 52 -1.27 -4.10 -16.56
CA TYR A 52 -0.20 -3.19 -16.96
C TYR A 52 0.22 -3.46 -18.41
N THR A 53 0.89 -2.48 -18.98
CA THR A 53 1.46 -2.57 -20.33
C THR A 53 2.94 -2.91 -20.22
N THR A 54 3.38 -3.96 -20.90
CA THR A 54 4.78 -4.36 -20.97
C THR A 54 5.55 -3.49 -21.96
N TYR A 55 6.88 -3.57 -21.92
CA TYR A 55 7.77 -2.80 -22.80
C TYR A 55 7.52 -3.02 -24.30
N ASP A 56 7.06 -4.21 -24.70
CA ASP A 56 6.67 -4.55 -26.07
C ASP A 56 5.22 -4.17 -26.40
N LEU A 57 4.61 -3.28 -25.59
CA LEU A 57 3.25 -2.75 -25.75
C LEU A 57 2.14 -3.80 -25.66
N GLN A 58 2.42 -4.95 -25.04
CA GLN A 58 1.41 -5.96 -24.74
C GLN A 58 0.73 -5.68 -23.40
N ARG A 59 -0.50 -6.19 -23.24
CA ARG A 59 -1.21 -6.11 -21.96
C ARG A 59 -0.96 -7.38 -21.17
N GLN A 60 -0.45 -7.22 -19.95
CA GLN A 60 -0.31 -8.29 -18.97
C GLN A 60 -1.10 -7.99 -17.71
N CYS A 61 -1.19 -8.96 -16.81
CA CYS A 61 -1.78 -8.77 -15.50
C CYS A 61 -1.03 -9.52 -14.41
N ASP A 62 -0.93 -8.88 -13.25
CA ASP A 62 -0.48 -9.50 -12.02
C ASP A 62 -1.69 -9.74 -11.12
N THR A 63 -1.72 -10.89 -10.45
CA THR A 63 -2.73 -11.19 -9.43
C THR A 63 -2.08 -11.04 -8.06
N ILE A 64 -2.50 -10.00 -7.34
CA ILE A 64 -2.08 -9.74 -5.97
C ILE A 64 -2.91 -10.61 -5.04
N ASN A 65 -2.23 -11.42 -4.24
CA ASN A 65 -2.84 -12.27 -3.22
C ASN A 65 -2.07 -12.04 -1.91
N PRO A 66 -2.71 -11.49 -0.87
CA PRO A 66 -2.09 -11.27 0.43
C PRO A 66 -1.37 -12.51 1.00
N LEU A 67 -1.82 -13.73 0.66
CA LEU A 67 -1.31 -14.98 1.18
C LEU A 67 -0.23 -15.65 0.32
N ALA A 68 0.14 -15.08 -0.84
CA ALA A 68 1.13 -15.70 -1.74
C ALA A 68 2.02 -14.68 -2.45
N HIS A 69 1.43 -13.69 -3.11
CA HIS A 69 2.13 -12.66 -3.87
C HIS A 69 1.58 -11.28 -3.46
N PRO A 70 1.91 -10.80 -2.25
CA PRO A 70 1.31 -9.60 -1.68
C PRO A 70 2.05 -8.32 -2.07
N ASP A 71 3.27 -8.43 -2.59
CA ASP A 71 4.16 -7.29 -2.77
C ASP A 71 3.80 -6.52 -4.06
N ILE A 72 3.67 -5.20 -3.92
CA ILE A 72 3.26 -4.28 -4.98
C ILE A 72 4.26 -3.14 -5.12
N MET A 73 4.30 -2.58 -6.32
CA MET A 73 5.11 -1.41 -6.67
C MET A 73 4.22 -0.25 -7.11
N LEU A 74 4.49 0.92 -6.58
CA LEU A 74 3.80 2.18 -6.89
C LEU A 74 4.81 3.22 -7.37
N ARG A 75 4.31 4.23 -8.08
CA ARG A 75 5.12 5.41 -8.40
C ARG A 75 5.33 6.23 -7.14
N SER A 76 6.59 6.60 -6.86
CA SER A 76 6.89 7.54 -5.79
C SER A 76 6.33 8.92 -6.13
N PRO A 77 5.63 9.61 -5.20
CA PRO A 77 5.24 10.99 -5.36
C PRO A 77 6.43 11.97 -5.19
N VAL A 78 7.60 11.48 -4.72
CA VAL A 78 8.79 12.32 -4.50
C VAL A 78 9.48 12.61 -5.83
N VAL A 79 9.63 13.89 -6.16
CA VAL A 79 10.19 14.37 -7.45
C VAL A 79 11.62 14.92 -7.31
N GLU A 80 12.22 14.82 -6.12
CA GLU A 80 13.56 15.33 -5.86
C GLU A 80 14.65 14.57 -6.65
N GLU A 81 15.74 15.26 -6.97
CA GLU A 81 16.84 14.67 -7.74
C GLU A 81 17.52 13.57 -6.93
N GLY A 82 17.51 12.34 -7.46
CA GLY A 82 18.02 11.17 -6.76
C GLY A 82 17.02 10.46 -5.85
N ALA A 83 15.75 10.90 -5.83
CA ALA A 83 14.68 10.17 -5.14
C ALA A 83 14.43 8.81 -5.79
N GLU A 84 14.09 7.82 -4.97
CA GLU A 84 13.69 6.51 -5.47
C GLU A 84 12.39 6.64 -6.28
N PRO A 85 12.38 6.21 -7.56
CA PRO A 85 11.26 6.43 -8.46
C PRO A 85 10.02 5.60 -8.09
N TYR A 86 10.22 4.56 -7.27
CA TYR A 86 9.19 3.61 -6.90
C TYR A 86 9.13 3.41 -5.41
N TRP A 87 7.91 3.31 -4.89
CA TRP A 87 7.65 2.83 -3.55
C TRP A 87 7.16 1.38 -3.61
N TYR A 88 7.45 0.65 -2.54
CA TYR A 88 7.07 -0.75 -2.41
C TYR A 88 6.21 -0.91 -1.18
N ALA A 89 5.22 -1.78 -1.28
CA ALA A 89 4.37 -2.12 -0.15
C ALA A 89 3.97 -3.60 -0.19
N ARG A 90 3.71 -4.16 0.98
CA ARG A 90 3.13 -5.49 1.14
C ARG A 90 1.63 -5.35 1.41
N VAL A 91 0.79 -5.92 0.55
CA VAL A 91 -0.66 -5.94 0.76
C VAL A 91 -1.01 -6.93 1.86
N ILE A 92 -1.67 -6.42 2.90
CA ILE A 92 -2.20 -7.19 4.03
C ILE A 92 -3.61 -7.68 3.73
N GLY A 93 -4.42 -6.86 3.07
CA GLY A 93 -5.80 -7.19 2.76
C GLY A 93 -6.34 -6.41 1.56
N VAL A 94 -7.22 -7.06 0.80
CA VAL A 94 -7.91 -6.47 -0.34
C VAL A 94 -9.38 -6.29 0.04
N TYR A 95 -9.87 -5.05 -0.02
CA TYR A 95 -11.21 -4.72 0.44
C TYR A 95 -11.97 -3.94 -0.62
N HIS A 96 -13.30 -3.97 -0.50
CA HIS A 96 -14.16 -3.04 -1.19
C HIS A 96 -15.36 -2.64 -0.34
N ALA A 97 -15.91 -1.47 -0.61
CA ALA A 97 -17.15 -1.02 -0.03
C ALA A 97 -17.98 -0.24 -1.04
N ASN A 98 -19.30 -0.31 -0.90
CA ASN A 98 -20.20 0.59 -1.60
C ASN A 98 -20.42 1.79 -0.69
N ILE A 99 -20.05 2.97 -1.16
CA ILE A 99 -20.13 4.20 -0.38
C ILE A 99 -20.84 5.31 -1.15
N TRP A 100 -21.37 6.27 -0.42
CA TRP A 100 -21.70 7.60 -0.93
C TRP A 100 -21.29 8.62 0.13
N ALA A 101 -21.11 9.86 -0.29
CA ALA A 101 -20.77 10.94 0.63
C ALA A 101 -21.64 12.17 0.38
N GLU A 102 -21.90 12.90 1.46
CA GLU A 102 -22.62 14.18 1.45
C GLU A 102 -21.67 15.32 1.76
N ASN A 103 -20.90 15.73 0.76
CA ASN A 103 -19.99 16.85 0.87
C ASN A 103 -20.03 17.64 -0.44
N ALA A 104 -20.16 18.97 -0.35
CA ALA A 104 -20.27 19.85 -1.51
C ALA A 104 -19.01 19.83 -2.40
N ALA A 105 -17.84 19.50 -1.84
CA ALA A 105 -16.59 19.36 -2.57
C ALA A 105 -16.49 18.05 -3.38
N ILE A 106 -17.41 17.09 -3.19
CA ILE A 106 -17.38 15.80 -3.88
C ILE A 106 -18.24 15.87 -5.15
N PRO A 107 -17.65 15.68 -6.35
CA PRO A 107 -18.42 15.66 -7.59
C PRO A 107 -19.46 14.55 -7.58
N GLY A 108 -20.72 14.88 -7.85
CA GLY A 108 -21.83 13.91 -7.86
C GLY A 108 -22.14 13.33 -6.48
N GLY A 109 -22.14 14.17 -5.44
CA GLY A 109 -22.53 13.81 -4.08
C GLY A 109 -23.83 13.01 -4.01
N ARG A 110 -23.92 12.11 -3.02
CA ARG A 110 -24.99 11.10 -2.85
C ARG A 110 -25.10 10.01 -3.91
N ASN A 111 -24.29 10.01 -4.96
CA ASN A 111 -24.21 8.85 -5.85
C ASN A 111 -23.45 7.70 -5.17
N SER A 112 -24.08 6.53 -5.13
CA SER A 112 -23.42 5.31 -4.68
C SER A 112 -22.32 4.89 -5.65
N ARG A 113 -21.14 4.59 -5.11
CA ARG A 113 -19.99 4.08 -5.86
C ARG A 113 -19.38 2.92 -5.11
N ARG A 114 -18.96 1.90 -5.85
CA ARG A 114 -18.07 0.86 -5.32
C ARG A 114 -16.65 1.40 -5.33
N MET A 115 -15.96 1.30 -4.21
CA MET A 115 -14.55 1.66 -4.10
C MET A 115 -13.76 0.47 -3.56
N ASP A 116 -12.80 0.01 -4.34
CA ASP A 116 -11.83 -1.01 -3.94
C ASP A 116 -10.59 -0.32 -3.34
N PHE A 117 -10.03 -0.88 -2.27
CA PHE A 117 -8.86 -0.33 -1.57
C PHE A 117 -8.04 -1.46 -0.94
N LEU A 118 -6.72 -1.26 -0.90
CA LEU A 118 -5.75 -2.21 -0.36
C LEU A 118 -5.25 -1.69 0.98
N LEU A 119 -5.26 -2.53 2.02
CA LEU A 119 -4.51 -2.24 3.24
C LEU A 119 -3.08 -2.71 3.05
N VAL A 120 -2.10 -1.84 3.24
CA VAL A 120 -0.70 -2.14 2.97
C VAL A 120 0.21 -1.84 4.16
N ARG A 121 1.36 -2.53 4.20
CA ARG A 121 2.52 -2.20 5.03
C ARG A 121 3.64 -1.70 4.13
N TRP A 122 4.18 -0.53 4.41
CA TRP A 122 5.20 0.08 3.57
C TRP A 122 6.60 -0.48 3.81
N PHE A 123 7.39 -0.47 2.74
CA PHE A 123 8.83 -0.61 2.81
C PHE A 123 9.50 0.77 2.68
N GLY A 124 10.57 0.97 3.44
CA GLY A 124 11.47 2.11 3.31
C GLY A 124 12.84 1.67 2.79
N ASP A 125 13.63 2.64 2.33
CA ASP A 125 14.99 2.40 1.88
C ASP A 125 15.91 2.04 3.05
N GLU A 126 16.89 1.16 2.78
CA GLU A 126 17.93 0.86 3.75
C GLU A 126 18.90 2.04 3.90
N PRO A 127 19.00 2.67 5.09
CA PRO A 127 19.87 3.83 5.29
C PRO A 127 21.33 3.51 4.96
N GLY A 128 21.96 4.35 4.14
CA GLY A 128 23.37 4.20 3.75
C GLY A 128 23.64 3.09 2.72
N TYR A 129 22.61 2.39 2.22
CA TYR A 129 22.77 1.42 1.16
C TYR A 129 22.70 2.07 -0.22
N CYS A 130 23.79 1.98 -0.98
CA CYS A 130 23.82 2.48 -2.35
C CYS A 130 23.58 1.34 -3.35
N SER A 131 22.44 1.40 -4.04
CA SER A 131 22.04 0.47 -5.10
C SER A 131 22.40 1.01 -6.50
N GLY A 132 22.03 0.27 -7.54
CA GLY A 132 21.98 0.76 -8.92
C GLY A 132 22.96 0.08 -9.88
N PHE A 133 22.74 0.33 -11.17
CA PHE A 133 23.47 -0.32 -12.27
C PHE A 133 24.99 -0.14 -12.17
N ARG A 134 25.45 1.08 -11.84
CA ARG A 134 26.90 1.37 -11.68
C ARG A 134 27.56 0.55 -10.57
N ARG A 135 26.80 0.10 -9.57
CA ARG A 135 27.29 -0.68 -8.44
C ARG A 135 26.99 -2.18 -8.59
N ALA A 136 26.26 -2.58 -9.64
CA ALA A 136 25.75 -3.92 -9.85
C ALA A 136 25.03 -4.49 -8.61
N ARG A 137 24.25 -3.65 -7.92
CA ARG A 137 23.53 -3.97 -6.69
C ARG A 137 22.04 -3.68 -6.86
N LEU A 138 21.21 -4.67 -6.53
CA LEU A 138 19.76 -4.49 -6.50
C LEU A 138 19.36 -3.48 -5.41
N PRO A 139 18.25 -2.73 -5.59
CA PRO A 139 17.68 -1.94 -4.51
C PRO A 139 17.43 -2.81 -3.27
N LYS A 140 17.75 -2.29 -2.09
CA LYS A 140 17.58 -2.97 -0.81
C LYS A 140 16.63 -2.14 0.04
N ILE A 141 15.54 -2.75 0.45
CA ILE A 141 14.46 -2.12 1.22
C ILE A 141 14.20 -2.90 2.50
N GLY A 142 13.60 -2.27 3.50
CA GLY A 142 13.18 -2.88 4.77
C GLY A 142 11.78 -2.42 5.16
N PHE A 143 11.13 -3.10 6.09
CA PHE A 143 9.83 -2.61 6.58
C PHE A 143 10.00 -1.30 7.35
N VAL A 144 9.06 -0.38 7.16
CA VAL A 144 8.92 0.76 8.08
C VAL A 144 8.51 0.23 9.46
N GLU A 145 9.04 0.83 10.52
CA GLU A 145 8.75 0.44 11.90
C GLU A 145 7.25 0.61 12.19
N SER A 146 6.60 -0.37 12.81
CA SER A 146 5.15 -0.38 13.01
C SER A 146 4.61 0.74 13.89
N THR A 147 5.48 1.39 14.67
CA THR A 147 5.18 2.54 15.53
C THR A 147 5.08 3.84 14.73
N ASP A 148 5.66 3.87 13.53
CA ASP A 148 5.55 5.01 12.60
C ASP A 148 4.09 5.16 12.14
N GLU A 149 3.61 6.39 12.16
CA GLU A 149 2.24 6.70 11.75
C GLU A 149 1.98 6.30 10.30
N PHE A 150 2.98 6.33 9.42
CA PHE A 150 2.84 6.02 8.00
C PHE A 150 3.20 4.58 7.65
N ALA A 151 3.55 3.72 8.61
CA ALA A 151 3.89 2.32 8.34
C ALA A 151 2.76 1.52 7.67
N PHE A 152 1.51 1.88 7.98
CA PHE A 152 0.31 1.25 7.42
C PHE A 152 -0.63 2.30 6.84
N SER A 153 -1.06 2.09 5.61
CA SER A 153 -1.96 3.00 4.88
C SER A 153 -2.93 2.24 3.96
N PHE A 154 -3.78 2.99 3.25
CA PHE A 154 -4.60 2.45 2.19
C PHE A 154 -4.06 2.85 0.81
N VAL A 155 -4.25 1.98 -0.16
CA VAL A 155 -3.82 2.21 -1.54
C VAL A 155 -5.01 1.97 -2.46
N ASP A 156 -5.23 2.88 -3.41
CA ASP A 156 -6.10 2.64 -4.55
C ASP A 156 -5.41 1.62 -5.47
N PRO A 157 -6.02 0.47 -5.79
CA PRO A 157 -5.50 -0.46 -6.80
C PRO A 157 -5.11 0.23 -8.12
N ALA A 158 -5.76 1.33 -8.50
CA ALA A 158 -5.42 2.09 -9.70
C ALA A 158 -4.04 2.78 -9.65
N ASN A 159 -3.47 3.01 -8.47
CA ASN A 159 -2.13 3.59 -8.28
C ASN A 159 -1.03 2.53 -8.29
N VAL A 160 -1.39 1.25 -8.28
CA VAL A 160 -0.43 0.15 -8.35
C VAL A 160 0.04 -0.02 -9.78
N ILE A 161 1.35 0.08 -9.99
CA ILE A 161 1.96 -0.13 -11.31
C ILE A 161 1.90 -1.62 -11.65
N ARG A 162 2.37 -2.47 -10.72
CA ARG A 162 2.44 -3.93 -10.87
C ARG A 162 2.73 -4.63 -9.55
N GLY A 163 2.61 -5.95 -9.53
CA GLY A 163 3.19 -6.76 -8.47
C GLY A 163 4.72 -6.79 -8.59
N CYS A 164 5.41 -6.96 -7.47
CA CYS A 164 6.87 -7.12 -7.45
C CYS A 164 7.28 -8.39 -6.71
N HIS A 165 8.49 -8.87 -7.01
CA HIS A 165 9.09 -10.01 -6.32
C HIS A 165 10.21 -9.53 -5.41
N LEU A 166 10.03 -9.70 -4.11
CA LEU A 166 11.00 -9.31 -3.10
C LEU A 166 11.77 -10.53 -2.61
N ILE A 167 13.10 -10.47 -2.71
CA ILE A 167 14.00 -11.56 -2.30
C ILE A 167 14.51 -11.24 -0.89
N PRO A 168 14.26 -12.08 0.14
CA PRO A 168 14.81 -11.85 1.47
C PRO A 168 16.34 -11.69 1.45
N ALA A 169 16.84 -10.67 2.14
CA ALA A 169 18.28 -10.50 2.36
C ALA A 169 18.74 -11.45 3.47
N PHE A 170 18.94 -12.73 3.12
CA PHE A 170 19.27 -13.79 4.08
C PHE A 170 20.48 -13.47 4.98
N ASN A 171 21.43 -12.68 4.48
CA ASN A 171 22.62 -12.24 5.24
C ASN A 171 22.31 -11.23 6.36
N ALA A 172 21.22 -10.47 6.24
CA ALA A 172 20.78 -9.48 7.23
C ALA A 172 20.00 -10.16 8.37
N GLY A 173 19.43 -11.34 8.11
CA GLY A 173 18.67 -12.09 9.10
C GLY A 173 17.25 -11.54 9.31
N ARG A 174 16.67 -11.93 10.44
CA ARG A 174 15.27 -11.65 10.82
C ARG A 174 15.23 -10.87 12.13
N SER A 175 14.16 -10.11 12.33
CA SER A 175 13.94 -9.33 13.55
C SER A 175 12.45 -9.13 13.81
N ALA A 176 12.07 -9.13 15.09
CA ALA A 176 10.74 -8.73 15.52
C ALA A 176 10.64 -7.23 15.84
N ASN A 177 11.73 -6.47 15.76
CA ASN A 177 11.77 -5.07 16.24
C ASN A 177 10.87 -4.15 15.42
N LEU A 178 10.79 -4.36 14.10
CA LEU A 178 9.97 -3.53 13.20
C LEU A 178 8.47 -3.80 13.32
N LEU A 179 8.09 -4.88 14.01
CA LEU A 179 6.71 -5.23 14.35
C LEU A 179 6.73 -6.06 15.64
N PRO A 180 6.82 -5.41 16.83
CA PRO A 180 7.01 -6.07 18.13
C PRO A 180 5.71 -6.69 18.66
N HIS A 181 4.99 -7.38 17.78
CA HIS A 181 3.78 -8.12 18.05
C HIS A 181 3.98 -9.54 17.49
N PRO A 182 3.97 -10.59 18.31
CA PRO A 182 4.26 -11.95 17.85
C PRO A 182 3.18 -12.48 16.91
N HIS A 183 1.92 -12.10 17.10
CA HIS A 183 0.82 -12.44 16.20
C HIS A 183 0.25 -11.16 15.59
N SER A 184 0.35 -11.02 14.27
CA SER A 184 -0.13 -9.85 13.55
C SER A 184 -0.67 -10.24 12.18
N ILE A 185 -1.80 -9.65 11.81
CA ILE A 185 -2.37 -9.77 10.45
C ILE A 185 -1.40 -9.27 9.37
N ALA A 186 -0.43 -8.42 9.73
CA ALA A 186 0.57 -7.92 8.80
C ALA A 186 1.57 -9.01 8.34
N ARG A 187 1.66 -10.15 9.04
CA ARG A 187 2.43 -11.33 8.62
C ARG A 187 1.56 -12.28 7.81
N CYS A 188 1.13 -11.81 6.64
CA CYS A 188 0.17 -12.50 5.79
C CYS A 188 0.73 -13.77 5.11
N LEU A 189 2.03 -13.83 4.82
CA LEU A 189 2.67 -14.99 4.17
C LEU A 189 2.83 -16.19 5.10
N ASN A 190 3.24 -15.94 6.35
CA ASN A 190 3.47 -16.97 7.37
C ASN A 190 2.88 -16.47 8.70
N PRO A 191 1.60 -16.78 9.00
CA PRO A 191 0.95 -16.30 10.22
C PRO A 191 1.57 -16.82 11.53
N GLU A 192 2.30 -17.94 11.46
CA GLU A 192 3.01 -18.54 12.58
C GLU A 192 4.38 -17.89 12.85
N ASP A 193 4.88 -17.06 11.93
CA ASP A 193 6.15 -16.36 12.11
C ASP A 193 6.00 -15.28 13.20
N VAL A 194 6.98 -15.22 14.10
CA VAL A 194 7.02 -14.22 15.19
C VAL A 194 7.93 -13.03 14.88
N ASP A 195 8.68 -13.10 13.79
CA ASP A 195 9.63 -12.10 13.31
C ASP A 195 9.51 -11.92 11.77
N ASP A 196 10.09 -10.86 11.24
CA ASP A 196 10.13 -10.57 9.81
C ASP A 196 11.57 -10.56 9.30
N TRP A 197 11.78 -10.81 8.00
CA TRP A 197 13.08 -10.49 7.39
C TRP A 197 13.35 -8.98 7.51
N LEU A 198 14.57 -8.62 7.92
CA LEU A 198 14.95 -7.22 8.12
C LEU A 198 14.93 -6.43 6.81
N ASN A 199 15.43 -7.05 5.74
CA ASN A 199 15.51 -6.42 4.44
C ASN A 199 15.20 -7.39 3.31
N PHE A 200 14.90 -6.81 2.16
CA PHE A 200 14.63 -7.48 0.91
C PHE A 200 15.40 -6.79 -0.22
N TYR A 201 15.81 -7.57 -1.21
CA TYR A 201 16.25 -7.06 -2.50
C TYR A 201 15.06 -7.01 -3.46
N VAL A 202 14.92 -5.89 -4.16
CA VAL A 202 13.89 -5.75 -5.19
C VAL A 202 14.38 -6.40 -6.47
N ASN A 203 13.67 -7.43 -6.93
CA ASN A 203 13.91 -8.01 -8.24
C ASN A 203 13.21 -7.17 -9.32
N MET A 204 13.97 -6.69 -10.31
CA MET A 204 13.48 -5.85 -11.41
C MET A 204 13.41 -6.63 -12.71
#